data_AF-A0A2E4I247-F1
#
_entry.id   AF-A0A2E4I247-F1
#
_cell.length_a   1.000
_cell.length_b   1.000
_cell.length_c   1.000
_cell.angle_alpha   90.00
_cell.angle_beta   90.00
_cell.angle_gamma   90.00
#
_symmetry.space_group_name_H-M   'P 1'
#
loop_
_entity.id
_entity.type
_entity.pdbx_description
1 polymer ?
#
loop_
_entity_poly.entity_id
_entity_poly.type
_entity_poly.pdbx_seq_one_letter_code
_entity_poly.pdbx_strand_id
1 'polypeptide(L)'
;MSKKIILGMGFGIIALGIARFFWAPLEEHTHYHANWAIYIDDTRLDLSSDKYMEDISSCYGSEGYVTPESRVHMHLGEQDIVHIHHDGAAWGHLLTNLGFGLGEGFMVFPDGTTLLNNESKRFTYILNGQILTSIHNQLISSSDRMLISYGSGSIDSVLQNQFSKVMSNAAEYNDKTDPATCSGSHEPLPLLDRIKLAFWG
;
A
#
# COMPACT_ATOMS: atom_id res chain seq x y z
N MET A 1 -38.56 -11.88 -35.20
CA MET A 1 -37.72 -12.89 -34.51
C MET A 1 -38.59 -14.06 -34.09
N SER A 2 -38.18 -15.32 -34.29
CA SER A 2 -39.03 -16.48 -33.96
C SER A 2 -39.14 -16.66 -32.43
N LYS A 3 -40.27 -17.19 -31.94
CA LYS A 3 -40.45 -17.51 -30.50
C LYS A 3 -39.32 -18.38 -29.94
N LYS A 4 -38.73 -19.25 -30.78
CA LYS A 4 -37.60 -20.12 -30.41
C LYS A 4 -36.31 -19.33 -30.15
N ILE A 5 -36.06 -18.28 -30.91
CA ILE A 5 -34.88 -17.41 -30.73
C ILE A 5 -35.00 -16.60 -29.44
N ILE A 6 -36.20 -16.07 -29.16
CA ILE A 6 -36.46 -15.33 -27.91
C ILE A 6 -36.28 -16.24 -26.69
N LEU A 7 -36.80 -17.48 -26.76
CA LEU A 7 -36.65 -18.45 -25.69
C LEU A 7 -35.18 -18.87 -25.48
N GLY A 8 -34.44 -19.08 -26.57
CA GLY A 8 -33.01 -19.40 -26.51
C GLY A 8 -32.16 -18.28 -25.91
N MET A 9 -32.44 -17.02 -26.27
CA MET A 9 -31.76 -15.87 -25.67
C MET A 9 -32.05 -15.76 -24.17
N GLY A 10 -33.30 -15.95 -23.75
CA GLY A 10 -33.65 -15.96 -22.33
C GLY A 10 -32.90 -17.03 -21.54
N PHE A 11 -32.82 -18.24 -22.09
CA PHE A 11 -32.07 -19.34 -21.45
C PHE A 11 -30.57 -19.04 -21.37
N GLY A 12 -29.99 -18.45 -22.43
CA GLY A 12 -28.58 -18.05 -22.46
C GLY A 12 -28.23 -17.00 -21.40
N ILE A 13 -29.08 -15.98 -21.22
CA ILE A 13 -28.89 -14.94 -20.19
C ILE A 13 -28.93 -15.54 -18.78
N ILE A 14 -29.90 -16.43 -18.52
CA ILE A 14 -30.02 -17.10 -17.21
C ILE A 14 -28.83 -18.00 -16.94
N ALA A 15 -28.41 -18.81 -17.92
CA ALA A 15 -27.27 -19.70 -17.77
C ALA A 15 -25.96 -18.92 -17.51
N LEU A 16 -25.76 -17.79 -18.20
CA LEU A 16 -24.60 -16.92 -17.98
C LEU A 16 -24.63 -16.28 -16.59
N GLY A 17 -25.80 -15.79 -16.13
CA GLY A 17 -25.93 -15.21 -14.80
C GLY A 17 -25.69 -16.24 -13.68
N ILE A 18 -26.20 -17.47 -13.82
CA ILE A 18 -25.90 -18.56 -12.89
C ILE A 18 -24.40 -18.88 -12.90
N ALA A 19 -23.78 -18.99 -14.08
CA ALA A 19 -22.35 -19.25 -14.19
C ALA A 19 -21.53 -18.16 -13.50
N ARG A 20 -21.89 -16.89 -13.67
CA ARG A 20 -21.25 -15.77 -12.96
C ARG A 20 -21.45 -15.84 -11.45
N PHE A 21 -22.63 -16.19 -10.96
CA PHE A 21 -22.90 -16.29 -9.52
C PHE A 21 -22.01 -17.32 -8.82
N PHE A 22 -21.72 -18.46 -9.48
CA PHE A 22 -20.91 -19.53 -8.90
C PHE A 22 -19.40 -19.39 -9.18
N TRP A 23 -19.01 -18.78 -10.30
CA TRP A 23 -17.62 -18.81 -10.77
C TRP A 23 -16.98 -17.45 -11.03
N ALA A 24 -17.71 -16.32 -10.99
CA ALA A 24 -17.06 -15.03 -11.05
C ALA A 24 -16.29 -14.79 -9.74
N PRO A 25 -15.00 -14.43 -9.80
CA PRO A 25 -14.28 -14.02 -8.60
C PRO A 25 -14.97 -12.79 -8.02
N LEU A 26 -15.16 -12.78 -6.70
CA LEU A 26 -15.41 -11.52 -6.00
C LEU A 26 -14.18 -10.62 -6.22
N GLU A 27 -14.37 -9.32 -6.37
CA GLU A 27 -13.24 -8.40 -6.50
C GLU A 27 -12.33 -8.56 -5.27
N GLU A 28 -11.16 -9.15 -5.49
CA GLU A 28 -10.09 -9.20 -4.51
C GLU A 28 -9.50 -7.80 -4.50
N HIS A 29 -9.88 -7.00 -3.51
CA HIS A 29 -9.27 -5.69 -3.32
C HIS A 29 -7.82 -5.92 -2.91
N THR A 30 -6.90 -5.22 -3.56
CA THR A 30 -5.51 -5.17 -3.15
C THR A 30 -5.46 -4.86 -1.66
N HIS A 31 -4.90 -5.76 -0.85
CA HIS A 31 -4.55 -5.47 0.53
C HIS A 31 -3.32 -6.26 0.94
N TYR A 32 -2.21 -5.57 1.18
CA TYR A 32 -0.99 -6.17 1.72
C TYR A 32 -0.17 -5.13 2.47
N HIS A 33 0.83 -5.64 3.17
CA HIS A 33 1.70 -4.86 4.03
C HIS A 33 3.13 -4.82 3.52
N ALA A 34 3.87 -3.77 3.89
CA ALA A 34 5.30 -3.67 3.70
C ALA A 34 5.97 -3.09 4.96
N ASN A 35 7.28 -3.34 5.09
CA ASN A 35 8.13 -2.81 6.15
C ASN A 35 8.99 -1.65 5.66
N TRP A 36 9.26 -0.70 6.55
CA TRP A 36 10.13 0.43 6.20
C TRP A 36 10.78 1.13 7.40
N ALA A 37 11.79 1.96 7.12
CA ALA A 37 12.36 2.91 8.07
C ALA A 37 13.05 4.09 7.37
N ILE A 38 13.16 5.21 8.09
CA ILE A 38 14.00 6.36 7.73
C ILE A 38 15.09 6.55 8.79
N TYR A 39 16.33 6.78 8.36
CA TYR A 39 17.47 7.10 9.23
C TYR A 39 18.12 8.41 8.79
N ILE A 40 18.38 9.31 9.74
CA ILE A 40 19.11 10.57 9.55
C ILE A 40 20.30 10.57 10.50
N ASP A 41 21.52 10.61 9.96
CA ASP A 41 22.77 10.56 10.73
C ASP A 41 22.78 9.42 11.78
N ASP A 42 22.52 8.20 11.31
CA ASP A 42 22.43 6.97 12.12
C ASP A 42 21.32 6.93 13.19
N THR A 43 20.48 7.97 13.24
CA THR A 43 19.32 8.05 14.12
C THR A 43 18.06 7.69 13.35
N ARG A 44 17.31 6.69 13.83
CA ARG A 44 16.01 6.33 13.25
C ARG A 44 15.04 7.49 13.47
N LEU A 45 14.36 7.91 12.40
CA LEU A 45 13.30 8.90 12.49
C LEU A 45 12.10 8.28 13.22
N ASP A 46 11.61 8.96 14.26
CA ASP A 46 10.43 8.55 14.99
C ASP A 46 9.16 8.94 14.23
N LEU A 47 8.42 7.93 13.79
CA LEU A 47 7.16 8.05 13.07
C LEU A 47 6.00 7.44 13.87
N SER A 48 6.17 7.21 15.18
CA SER A 48 5.15 6.56 16.01
C SER A 48 4.00 7.47 16.44
N SER A 49 4.04 8.76 16.11
CA SER A 49 3.00 9.73 16.48
C SER A 49 1.71 9.47 15.71
N ASP A 50 0.56 9.55 16.38
CA ASP A 50 -0.78 9.39 15.80
C ASP A 50 -1.02 10.25 14.55
N LYS A 51 -0.34 11.39 14.41
CA LYS A 51 -0.46 12.23 13.20
C LYS A 51 -0.01 11.54 11.90
N TYR A 52 0.79 10.48 12.01
CA TYR A 52 1.24 9.65 10.90
C TYR A 52 0.40 8.39 10.73
N MET A 53 -0.41 8.06 11.74
CA MET A 53 -1.25 6.86 11.76
C MET A 53 -2.64 7.25 11.25
N GLU A 54 -3.03 6.73 10.09
CA GLU A 54 -4.35 7.00 9.57
C GLU A 54 -5.31 5.91 10.03
N ASP A 55 -6.04 6.20 11.10
CA ASP A 55 -7.00 5.29 11.69
C ASP A 55 -8.34 5.40 10.93
N ILE A 56 -8.57 4.46 9.99
CA ILE A 56 -9.90 4.04 9.52
C ILE A 56 -10.70 5.05 8.64
N SER A 57 -10.29 6.31 8.51
CA SER A 57 -11.00 7.29 7.66
C SER A 57 -10.73 7.16 6.16
N SER A 58 -9.76 6.33 5.77
CA SER A 58 -9.26 6.18 4.40
C SER A 58 -9.84 4.97 3.67
N CYS A 59 -10.69 4.15 4.30
CA CYS A 59 -11.27 2.96 3.70
C CYS A 59 -12.40 3.28 2.71
N TYR A 60 -12.04 3.89 1.56
CA TYR A 60 -12.93 4.44 0.54
C TYR A 60 -13.93 5.46 1.13
N GLY A 61 -13.93 6.69 0.61
CA GLY A 61 -15.02 7.61 0.95
C GLY A 61 -16.36 6.90 0.70
N SER A 62 -17.40 7.20 1.48
CA SER A 62 -18.73 6.57 1.47
C SER A 62 -19.46 6.55 0.10
N GLU A 63 -18.82 7.02 -0.95
CA GLU A 63 -19.28 7.13 -2.34
C GLU A 63 -18.31 6.51 -3.36
N GLY A 64 -17.33 5.69 -2.93
CA GLY A 64 -16.39 4.99 -3.83
C GLY A 64 -15.21 5.84 -4.32
N TYR A 65 -14.95 6.99 -3.69
CA TYR A 65 -13.80 7.84 -4.01
C TYR A 65 -12.51 7.29 -3.41
N VAL A 66 -11.49 7.10 -4.26
CA VAL A 66 -10.14 6.69 -3.89
C VAL A 66 -9.27 7.92 -3.66
N THR A 67 -8.99 8.25 -2.40
CA THR A 67 -8.06 9.33 -2.03
C THR A 67 -6.61 8.85 -2.09
N PRO A 68 -5.60 9.74 -2.11
CA PRO A 68 -4.21 9.34 -1.94
C PRO A 68 -3.95 8.47 -0.70
N GLU A 69 -4.55 8.85 0.41
CA GLU A 69 -4.49 8.21 1.74
C GLU A 69 -5.14 6.82 1.73
N SER A 70 -6.24 6.67 0.99
CA SER A 70 -6.90 5.37 0.82
C SER A 70 -6.07 4.36 0.03
N ARG A 71 -5.02 4.78 -0.68
CA ARG A 71 -4.17 3.88 -1.47
C ARG A 71 -3.02 3.31 -0.67
N VAL A 72 -2.43 4.12 0.21
CA VAL A 72 -1.27 3.76 1.01
C VAL A 72 -1.16 4.63 2.26
N HIS A 73 -0.99 4.02 3.42
CA HIS A 73 -0.88 4.72 4.70
C HIS A 73 -0.13 3.86 5.74
N MET A 74 0.16 4.43 6.90
CA MET A 74 0.81 3.70 8.00
C MET A 74 -0.19 2.83 8.75
N HIS A 75 0.21 1.61 9.11
CA HIS A 75 -0.60 0.77 9.99
C HIS A 75 -0.70 1.43 11.37
N LEU A 76 -1.90 1.41 11.95
CA LEU A 76 -2.17 1.99 13.26
C LEU A 76 -1.19 1.49 14.33
N GLY A 77 -0.55 2.43 15.04
CA GLY A 77 0.33 2.14 16.17
C GLY A 77 1.66 1.47 15.81
N GLU A 78 1.92 1.21 14.52
CA GLU A 78 3.07 0.42 14.08
C GLU A 78 3.87 1.17 13.01
N GLN A 79 4.84 1.98 13.45
CA GLN A 79 5.68 2.80 12.56
C GLN A 79 6.53 2.00 11.56
N ASP A 80 6.65 0.68 11.77
CA ASP A 80 7.39 -0.23 10.91
C ASP A 80 6.56 -0.80 9.76
N ILE A 81 5.24 -0.55 9.74
CA ILE A 81 4.29 -1.21 8.83
C ILE A 81 3.52 -0.19 8.01
N VAL A 82 3.40 -0.49 6.71
CA VAL A 82 2.64 0.28 5.73
C VAL A 82 1.50 -0.59 5.22
N HIS A 83 0.29 -0.03 5.14
CA HIS A 83 -0.86 -0.57 4.42
C HIS A 83 -0.87 -0.16 2.97
N ILE A 84 -1.17 -1.10 2.09
CA ILE A 84 -1.30 -0.87 0.66
C ILE A 84 -2.65 -1.43 0.20
N HIS A 85 -3.49 -0.55 -0.34
CA HIS A 85 -4.83 -0.90 -0.84
C HIS A 85 -4.98 -0.71 -2.36
N HIS A 86 -3.86 -0.48 -3.07
CA HIS A 86 -3.88 -0.23 -4.51
C HIS A 86 -2.54 -0.62 -5.17
N ASP A 87 -2.56 -1.43 -6.23
CA ASP A 87 -1.34 -1.96 -6.89
C ASP A 87 -0.42 -0.88 -7.46
N GLY A 88 -0.96 0.29 -7.78
CA GLY A 88 -0.21 1.47 -8.22
C GLY A 88 0.40 2.31 -7.09
N ALA A 89 0.35 1.86 -5.83
CA ALA A 89 0.96 2.58 -4.72
C ALA A 89 2.50 2.54 -4.81
N ALA A 90 3.13 3.71 -4.70
CA ALA A 90 4.58 3.88 -4.72
C ALA A 90 5.04 4.47 -3.39
N TRP A 91 6.30 4.27 -3.04
CA TRP A 91 6.88 4.84 -1.83
C TRP A 91 6.79 6.37 -1.80
N GLY A 92 6.86 7.06 -2.95
CA GLY A 92 6.63 8.51 -3.03
C GLY A 92 5.20 8.93 -2.63
N HIS A 93 4.19 8.09 -2.88
CA HIS A 93 2.82 8.36 -2.43
C HIS A 93 2.72 8.33 -0.90
N LEU A 94 3.29 7.29 -0.26
CA LEU A 94 3.33 7.20 1.21
C LEU A 94 3.99 8.44 1.82
N LEU A 95 5.18 8.80 1.33
CA LEU A 95 5.93 9.94 1.84
C LEU A 95 5.15 11.25 1.69
N THR A 96 4.47 11.44 0.55
CA THR A 96 3.61 12.60 0.31
C THR A 96 2.44 12.65 1.28
N ASN A 97 1.76 11.52 1.53
CA ASN A 97 0.66 11.44 2.49
C ASN A 97 1.13 11.80 3.92
N LEU A 98 2.36 11.40 4.27
CA LEU A 98 3.00 11.74 5.55
C LEU A 98 3.55 13.18 5.62
N GLY A 99 3.36 13.99 4.56
CA GLY A 99 3.81 15.38 4.48
C GLY A 99 5.28 15.57 4.11
N PHE A 100 5.97 14.52 3.67
CA PHE A 100 7.35 14.59 3.18
C PHE A 100 7.39 14.81 1.68
N GLY A 101 8.32 15.65 1.22
CA GLY A 101 8.75 15.66 -0.18
C GLY A 101 9.96 14.75 -0.36
N LEU A 102 9.97 13.87 -1.35
CA LEU A 102 11.11 12.99 -1.65
C LEU A 102 11.51 13.07 -3.11
N GLY A 103 12.81 13.04 -3.39
CA GLY A 103 13.31 12.89 -4.74
C GLY A 103 14.73 12.37 -4.80
N GLU A 104 15.35 12.49 -5.97
CA GLU A 104 16.75 12.10 -6.14
C GLU A 104 17.65 13.09 -5.39
N GLY A 105 18.25 12.61 -4.29
CA GLY A 105 19.20 13.38 -3.49
C GLY A 105 18.61 14.47 -2.60
N PHE A 106 17.30 14.47 -2.35
CA PHE A 106 16.69 15.39 -1.40
C PHE A 106 15.48 14.79 -0.66
N MET A 107 15.23 15.34 0.54
CA MET A 107 13.98 15.15 1.28
C MET A 107 13.56 16.47 1.93
N VAL A 108 12.28 16.80 1.85
CA VAL A 108 11.65 17.93 2.55
C VAL A 108 10.77 17.37 3.65
N PHE A 109 10.94 17.86 4.88
CA PHE A 109 10.18 17.45 6.04
C PHE A 109 8.88 18.25 6.16
N PRO A 110 7.88 17.76 6.92
CA PRO A 110 6.61 18.47 7.13
C PRO A 110 6.76 19.88 7.73
N ASP A 111 7.85 20.15 8.45
CA ASP A 111 8.16 21.47 9.03
C ASP A 111 8.87 22.42 8.04
N GLY A 112 9.11 21.98 6.80
CA GLY A 112 9.83 22.71 5.76
C GLY A 112 11.35 22.50 5.78
N THR A 113 11.90 21.77 6.75
CA THR A 113 13.33 21.44 6.78
C THR A 113 13.69 20.63 5.55
N THR A 114 14.77 21.02 4.86
CA THR A 114 15.21 20.33 3.64
C THR A 114 16.60 19.74 3.82
N LEU A 115 16.73 18.45 3.51
CA LEU A 115 18.00 17.75 3.41
C LEU A 115 18.37 17.57 1.95
N LEU A 116 19.62 17.88 1.62
CA LEU A 116 20.18 17.78 0.27
C LEU A 116 21.47 16.95 0.33
N ASN A 117 21.69 16.15 -0.72
CA ASN A 117 22.98 15.54 -0.98
C ASN A 117 24.06 16.62 -1.08
N ASN A 118 25.22 16.35 -0.51
CA ASN A 118 26.41 17.18 -0.62
C ASN A 118 27.67 16.30 -0.57
N GLU A 119 28.85 16.93 -0.49
CA GLU A 119 30.15 16.23 -0.46
C GLU A 119 30.29 15.26 0.72
N SER A 120 29.63 15.53 1.84
CA SER A 120 29.78 14.79 3.10
C SER A 120 28.62 13.86 3.42
N LYS A 121 27.40 14.18 2.97
CA LYS A 121 26.19 13.42 3.29
C LYS A 121 25.35 13.15 2.06
N ARG A 122 24.81 11.94 1.97
CA ARG A 122 23.97 11.53 0.84
C ARG A 122 22.81 10.66 1.27
N PHE A 123 21.75 10.67 0.48
CA PHE A 123 20.70 9.67 0.51
C PHE A 123 21.19 8.33 -0.04
N THR A 124 20.83 7.26 0.66
CA THR A 124 21.00 5.87 0.25
C THR A 124 19.64 5.19 0.41
N TYR A 125 19.16 4.60 -0.68
CA TYR A 125 17.90 3.88 -0.72
C TYR A 125 18.19 2.39 -0.83
N ILE A 126 17.62 1.58 0.06
CA ILE A 126 17.78 0.13 0.02
C ILE A 126 16.39 -0.52 0.04
N LEU A 127 16.02 -1.16 -1.05
CA LEU A 127 14.80 -1.95 -1.16
C LEU A 127 15.17 -3.42 -1.23
N ASN A 128 14.72 -4.22 -0.26
CA ASN A 128 14.99 -5.67 -0.22
C ASN A 128 16.49 -6.02 -0.35
N GLY A 129 17.36 -5.16 0.21
CA GLY A 129 18.82 -5.28 0.12
C GLY A 129 19.44 -4.74 -1.17
N GLN A 130 18.64 -4.29 -2.14
CA GLN A 130 19.12 -3.69 -3.38
C GLN A 130 19.23 -2.18 -3.24
N ILE A 131 20.35 -1.61 -3.70
CA ILE A 131 20.62 -0.18 -3.63
C ILE A 131 19.98 0.51 -4.83
N LEU A 132 19.21 1.56 -4.56
CA LEU A 132 18.52 2.36 -5.57
C LEU A 132 19.01 3.81 -5.54
N THR A 133 18.85 4.51 -6.67
CA THR A 133 19.16 5.95 -6.78
C THR A 133 17.99 6.83 -6.33
N SER A 134 16.77 6.31 -6.45
CA SER A 134 15.53 6.94 -5.99
C SER A 134 14.45 5.87 -5.80
N ILE A 135 13.47 6.17 -4.97
CA ILE A 135 12.30 5.32 -4.69
C ILE A 135 10.97 6.03 -4.91
N HIS A 136 10.99 7.28 -5.38
CA HIS A 136 9.78 8.08 -5.55
C HIS A 136 8.70 7.35 -6.37
N ASN A 137 9.09 6.75 -7.49
CA ASN A 137 8.20 5.99 -8.38
C ASN A 137 8.31 4.46 -8.20
N GLN A 138 8.98 4.00 -7.14
CA GLN A 138 9.13 2.58 -6.90
C GLN A 138 7.83 2.06 -6.28
N LEU A 139 7.17 1.12 -6.99
CA LEU A 139 5.98 0.47 -6.50
C LEU A 139 6.29 -0.32 -5.23
N ILE A 140 5.35 -0.30 -4.30
CA ILE A 140 5.43 -1.08 -3.08
C ILE A 140 4.94 -2.49 -3.41
N SER A 141 5.64 -3.51 -2.95
CA SER A 141 5.22 -4.91 -3.05
C SER A 141 5.01 -5.51 -1.67
N SER A 142 4.23 -6.60 -1.62
CA SER A 142 3.98 -7.32 -0.37
C SER A 142 5.27 -7.77 0.29
N SER A 143 5.38 -7.50 1.59
CA SER A 143 6.52 -7.83 2.44
C SER A 143 7.84 -7.16 2.05
N ASP A 144 7.79 -6.08 1.27
CA ASP A 144 8.97 -5.26 0.98
C ASP A 144 9.62 -4.76 2.27
N ARG A 145 10.94 -4.58 2.24
CA ARG A 145 11.72 -3.93 3.28
C ARG A 145 12.43 -2.74 2.67
N MET A 146 12.01 -1.54 3.04
CA MET A 146 12.53 -0.29 2.49
C MET A 146 13.29 0.53 3.54
N LEU A 147 14.53 0.94 3.23
CA LEU A 147 15.30 1.87 4.05
C LEU A 147 15.63 3.13 3.27
N ILE A 148 15.26 4.28 3.82
CA ILE A 148 15.76 5.59 3.39
C ILE A 148 16.80 6.06 4.43
N SER A 149 18.06 6.15 4.04
CA SER A 149 19.14 6.63 4.92
C SER A 149 19.73 7.93 4.40
N TYR A 150 19.92 8.93 5.25
CA TYR A 150 20.70 10.13 4.97
C TYR A 150 21.87 10.26 5.93
N GLY A 151 23.10 10.36 5.43
CA GLY A 151 24.28 10.54 6.28
C GLY A 151 25.59 10.35 5.52
N SER A 152 26.69 10.29 6.26
CA SER A 152 28.06 10.11 5.75
C SER A 152 28.53 8.65 5.72
N GLY A 153 27.70 7.71 6.17
CA GLY A 153 28.03 6.28 6.24
C GLY A 153 28.33 5.66 4.88
N SER A 154 29.23 4.68 4.85
CA SER A 154 29.41 3.82 3.68
C SER A 154 28.18 2.94 3.47
N ILE A 155 27.97 2.49 2.22
CA ILE A 155 26.87 1.58 1.86
C ILE A 155 26.88 0.32 2.75
N ASP A 156 28.05 -0.27 2.98
CA ASP A 156 28.19 -1.46 3.84
C ASP A 156 27.77 -1.18 5.28
N SER A 157 28.15 -0.01 5.82
CA SER A 157 27.72 0.41 7.16
C SER A 157 26.20 0.57 7.23
N VAL A 158 25.59 1.20 6.23
CA VAL A 158 24.12 1.39 6.17
C VAL A 158 23.42 0.03 6.11
N LEU A 159 23.90 -0.91 5.29
CA LEU A 159 23.34 -2.26 5.20
C LEU A 159 23.43 -3.01 6.54
N GLN A 160 24.59 -2.98 7.19
CA GLN A 160 24.83 -3.73 8.43
C GLN A 160 24.16 -3.11 9.66
N ASN A 161 24.14 -1.78 9.76
CA ASN A 161 23.77 -1.08 10.98
C ASN A 161 22.35 -0.50 10.97
N GLN A 162 21.77 -0.31 9.78
CA GLN A 162 20.43 0.28 9.62
C GLN A 162 19.48 -0.68 8.89
N PHE A 163 19.83 -1.20 7.71
CA PHE A 163 18.93 -2.07 6.96
C PHE A 163 18.64 -3.39 7.68
N SER A 164 19.62 -3.93 8.40
CA SER A 164 19.43 -5.09 9.28
C SER A 164 18.38 -4.89 10.38
N LYS A 165 18.06 -3.63 10.72
CA LYS A 165 17.07 -3.24 11.73
C LYS A 165 15.70 -2.90 11.15
N VAL A 166 15.57 -2.77 9.83
CA VAL A 166 14.25 -2.67 9.19
C VAL A 166 13.52 -3.97 9.47
N MET A 167 12.31 -3.89 10.02
CA MET A 167 11.54 -5.09 10.36
C MET A 167 11.25 -5.95 9.12
N SER A 168 10.90 -7.21 9.34
CA SER A 168 10.59 -8.20 8.29
C SER A 168 9.32 -8.98 8.63
N ASN A 169 8.39 -8.35 9.34
CA ASN A 169 7.17 -8.96 9.88
C ASN A 169 5.91 -8.59 9.09
N ALA A 170 6.00 -7.82 8.00
CA ALA A 170 4.85 -7.46 7.17
C ALA A 170 4.05 -8.68 6.67
N ALA A 171 4.72 -9.80 6.37
CA ALA A 171 4.05 -11.05 6.01
C ALA A 171 3.08 -11.53 7.11
N GLU A 172 3.43 -11.36 8.39
CA GLU A 172 2.55 -11.72 9.49
C GLU A 172 1.28 -10.87 9.53
N TYR A 173 1.36 -9.61 9.09
CA TYR A 173 0.22 -8.71 9.02
C TYR A 173 -0.71 -9.03 7.85
N ASN A 174 -0.19 -9.64 6.78
CA ASN A 174 -1.03 -10.16 5.71
C ASN A 174 -1.91 -11.33 6.16
N ASP A 175 -1.45 -12.12 7.15
CA ASP A 175 -2.14 -13.31 7.63
C ASP A 175 -3.00 -13.07 8.88
N LYS A 176 -2.73 -12.00 9.63
CA LYS A 176 -3.46 -11.65 10.85
C LYS A 176 -4.78 -10.94 10.50
N THR A 177 -5.75 -11.09 11.39
CA THR A 177 -6.94 -10.22 11.36
C THR A 177 -6.50 -8.81 11.74
N ASP A 178 -6.50 -7.93 10.75
CA ASP A 178 -6.17 -6.53 10.94
C ASP A 178 -7.49 -5.72 11.11
N PRO A 179 -7.71 -5.07 12.27
CA PRO A 179 -8.93 -4.29 12.51
C PRO A 179 -9.02 -3.03 11.64
N ALA A 180 -7.91 -2.58 11.06
CA ALA A 180 -7.85 -1.50 10.08
C ALA A 180 -7.99 -2.00 8.63
N THR A 181 -8.16 -3.31 8.43
CA THR A 181 -8.61 -3.85 7.16
C THR A 181 -9.99 -3.30 6.90
N CYS A 182 -10.11 -2.48 5.86
CA CYS A 182 -11.38 -1.98 5.36
C CYS A 182 -12.35 -3.16 5.25
N SER A 183 -13.32 -3.24 6.16
CA SER A 183 -14.18 -4.40 6.41
C SER A 183 -15.15 -4.71 5.28
N GLY A 184 -14.90 -4.23 4.06
CA GLY A 184 -15.65 -4.51 2.84
C GLY A 184 -15.02 -5.56 1.94
N SER A 185 -13.72 -5.88 2.07
CA SER A 185 -13.04 -6.81 1.16
C SER A 185 -13.10 -8.28 1.57
N HIS A 186 -13.37 -8.58 2.85
CA HIS A 186 -13.48 -9.95 3.37
C HIS A 186 -14.90 -10.37 3.78
N GLU A 187 -15.84 -9.42 3.86
CA GLU A 187 -17.25 -9.76 4.09
C GLU A 187 -17.83 -10.36 2.80
N PRO A 188 -18.36 -11.59 2.81
CA PRO A 188 -19.00 -12.14 1.64
C PRO A 188 -20.15 -11.21 1.23
N LEU A 189 -20.11 -10.69 0.00
CA LEU A 189 -21.17 -9.85 -0.56
C LEU A 189 -22.55 -10.41 -0.18
N PRO A 190 -23.48 -9.59 0.33
CA PRO A 190 -24.83 -10.03 0.63
C PRO A 190 -25.45 -10.76 -0.57
N LEU A 191 -26.25 -11.79 -0.31
CA LEU A 191 -26.82 -12.65 -1.35
C LEU A 191 -27.47 -11.85 -2.50
N LEU A 192 -28.17 -10.78 -2.17
CA LEU A 192 -28.82 -9.91 -3.16
C LEU A 192 -27.83 -9.16 -4.03
N ASP A 193 -26.70 -8.71 -3.48
CA ASP A 193 -25.69 -7.97 -4.23
C ASP A 193 -24.83 -8.93 -5.07
N ARG A 194 -24.58 -10.16 -4.59
CA ARG A 194 -24.04 -11.24 -5.44
C ARG A 194 -24.96 -11.56 -6.63
N ILE A 195 -26.28 -11.59 -6.41
CA ILE A 195 -27.25 -11.80 -7.49
C ILE A 195 -27.23 -10.62 -8.46
N LYS A 196 -27.22 -9.37 -7.98
CA LYS A 196 -27.13 -8.19 -8.86
C LYS A 196 -25.84 -8.20 -9.69
N LEU A 197 -24.69 -8.43 -9.07
CA LEU A 197 -23.39 -8.51 -9.74
C LEU A 197 -23.37 -9.61 -10.81
N ALA A 198 -23.86 -10.81 -10.46
CA ALA A 198 -23.87 -11.95 -11.37
C ALA A 198 -24.67 -11.71 -12.66
N PHE A 199 -25.74 -10.94 -12.54
CA PHE A 199 -26.70 -10.75 -13.60
C PHE A 199 -26.44 -9.42 -14.33
N TRP A 200 -26.33 -8.30 -13.62
CA TRP A 200 -26.35 -6.94 -14.18
C TRP A 200 -25.00 -6.20 -14.18
N GLY A 201 -23.95 -6.75 -13.55
CA GLY A 201 -22.65 -6.08 -13.41
C GLY A 201 -22.66 -5.07 -12.30
#